data_AF-A0A7C6BJI5-F1
#
_entry.id   AF-A0A7C6BJI5-F1
#
_cell.length_a   1.000
_cell.length_b   1.000
_cell.length_c   1.000
_cell.angle_alpha   90.00
_cell.angle_beta   90.00
_cell.angle_gamma   90.00
#
_symmetry.space_group_name_H-M   'P 1'
#
loop_
_entity.id
_entity.type
_entity.pdbx_description
1 polymer ?
#
loop_
_entity_poly.entity_id
_entity_poly.type
_entity_poly.pdbx_seq_one_letter_code
_entity_poly.pdbx_strand_id
1 'polypeptide(L)'
;MKKGLTLTVVLLIIAAAVAVYGFVEKGNVDKKLDAANVELKAAQDALAPVQADLDAAKAELETVKAELEAAKAAPAEAPADKYGLGMVTSIGSVAEATAEKAGAAQVNTTVCSLVLDAEGKIKSVTWDVQQSKIQFSAEGKPVDLPEELLTKLEKGEAYGMAKASEIGKEWFEQIAAFAEYATGKTVDEVLNIPVYERDANHKQVPDVEELKASVTVTVGDYLASLKKAADNAK
;
A
#
# COMPACT_ATOMS: atom_id res chain seq x y z
N MET A 1 17.70 2.95 -100.92
CA MET A 1 18.79 3.01 -99.91
C MET A 1 18.54 3.99 -98.75
N LYS A 2 17.76 5.08 -98.88
CA LYS A 2 17.59 6.06 -97.78
C LYS A 2 16.75 5.59 -96.57
N LYS A 3 15.66 4.82 -96.76
CA LYS A 3 14.76 4.41 -95.64
C LYS A 3 15.41 3.46 -94.62
N GLY A 4 16.32 2.58 -95.05
CA GLY A 4 17.01 1.64 -94.14
C GLY A 4 18.04 2.33 -93.24
N LEU A 5 18.79 3.28 -93.79
CA LEU A 5 19.80 4.03 -93.03
C LEU A 5 19.15 4.92 -91.95
N THR A 6 18.00 5.54 -92.25
CA THR A 6 17.28 6.38 -91.27
C THR A 6 16.71 5.56 -90.11
N LEU A 7 16.20 4.35 -90.36
CA LEU A 7 15.68 3.48 -89.30
C LEU A 7 16.80 2.97 -88.37
N THR A 8 17.96 2.60 -88.93
CA THR A 8 19.12 2.15 -88.15
C THR A 8 19.69 3.26 -87.27
N VAL A 9 19.76 4.50 -87.77
CA VAL A 9 20.22 5.65 -86.97
C VAL A 9 19.24 5.97 -85.83
N VAL A 10 17.93 5.89 -86.08
CA VAL A 10 16.90 6.11 -85.04
C VAL A 10 16.97 5.03 -83.96
N LEU A 11 17.14 3.75 -84.33
CA LEU A 11 17.30 2.66 -83.37
C LEU A 11 18.58 2.80 -82.51
N LEU A 12 19.69 3.26 -83.09
CA LEU A 12 20.92 3.53 -82.35
C LEU A 12 20.77 4.70 -81.35
N ILE A 13 20.04 5.75 -81.72
CA ILE A 13 19.76 6.88 -80.83
C ILE A 13 18.85 6.44 -79.67
N ILE A 14 17.83 5.61 -79.94
CA ILE A 14 16.96 5.06 -78.90
C ILE A 14 17.76 4.13 -77.97
N ALA A 15 18.59 3.25 -78.51
CA ALA A 15 19.45 2.38 -77.71
C ALA A 15 20.43 3.18 -76.84
N ALA A 16 21.02 4.26 -77.37
CA ALA A 16 21.88 5.16 -76.62
C ALA A 16 21.10 5.92 -75.53
N ALA A 17 19.90 6.41 -75.82
CA ALA A 17 19.05 7.10 -74.85
C ALA A 17 18.59 6.17 -73.71
N VAL A 18 18.24 4.92 -74.02
CA VAL A 18 17.90 3.88 -73.03
C VAL A 18 19.12 3.51 -72.19
N ALA A 19 20.30 3.36 -72.78
CA ALA A 19 21.54 3.09 -72.05
C ALA A 19 21.92 4.25 -71.11
N VAL A 20 21.79 5.50 -71.56
CA VAL A 20 22.03 6.70 -70.75
C VAL A 20 21.00 6.80 -69.62
N TYR A 21 19.72 6.58 -69.89
CA TYR A 21 18.66 6.59 -68.87
C TYR A 21 18.90 5.51 -67.79
N GLY A 22 19.23 4.28 -68.20
CA GLY A 22 19.56 3.19 -67.27
C GLY A 22 20.81 3.47 -66.45
N PHE A 23 21.82 4.12 -67.03
CA PHE A 23 23.02 4.56 -66.30
C PHE A 23 22.71 5.66 -65.27
N VAL A 24 21.85 6.62 -65.62
CA VAL A 24 21.40 7.69 -64.71
C VAL A 24 20.53 7.14 -63.58
N GLU A 25 19.60 6.23 -63.85
CA GLU A 25 18.80 5.57 -62.81
C GLU A 25 19.67 4.75 -61.86
N LYS A 26 20.60 3.95 -62.39
CA LYS A 26 21.55 3.18 -61.58
C LYS A 26 22.38 4.11 -60.69
N GLY A 27 22.93 5.20 -61.22
CA GLY A 27 23.68 6.18 -60.42
C GLY A 27 22.84 6.88 -59.34
N ASN A 28 21.54 7.08 -59.56
CA ASN A 28 20.63 7.62 -58.54
C ASN A 28 20.28 6.59 -57.46
N VAL A 29 20.15 5.31 -57.83
CA VAL A 29 19.94 4.20 -56.89
C VAL A 29 21.18 3.99 -56.02
N ASP A 30 22.37 3.99 -56.62
CA ASP A 30 23.64 3.84 -55.90
C ASP A 30 23.81 4.98 -54.88
N LYS A 31 23.53 6.24 -55.25
CA LYS A 31 23.55 7.37 -54.31
C LYS A 31 22.55 7.24 -53.16
N LYS A 32 21.34 6.73 -53.42
CA LYS A 32 20.34 6.48 -52.37
C LYS A 32 20.77 5.35 -51.45
N LEU A 33 21.41 4.31 -52.00
CA LEU A 33 21.95 3.19 -51.24
C LEU A 33 23.10 3.64 -50.34
N ASP A 34 24.01 4.47 -50.87
CA ASP A 34 25.11 5.05 -50.09
C ASP A 34 24.57 5.92 -48.94
N ALA A 35 23.58 6.78 -49.22
CA ALA A 35 22.94 7.60 -48.19
C ALA A 35 22.24 6.74 -47.12
N ALA A 36 21.47 5.72 -47.52
CA ALA A 36 20.81 4.82 -46.59
C ALA A 36 21.80 4.00 -45.74
N ASN A 37 22.95 3.61 -46.30
CA ASN A 37 24.01 2.91 -45.57
C ASN A 37 24.70 3.83 -44.55
N VAL A 38 24.86 5.12 -44.86
CA VAL A 38 25.38 6.12 -43.92
C VAL A 38 24.39 6.33 -42.76
N GLU A 39 23.09 6.46 -43.05
CA GLU A 39 22.05 6.57 -42.02
C GLU A 39 21.96 5.31 -41.15
N LEU A 40 22.06 4.12 -41.78
CA LEU A 40 22.07 2.84 -41.07
C LEU A 40 23.30 2.72 -40.15
N LYS A 41 24.47 3.11 -40.62
CA LYS A 41 25.71 3.15 -39.83
C LYS A 41 25.56 4.10 -38.64
N ALA A 42 25.05 5.32 -38.88
CA ALA A 42 24.83 6.30 -37.82
C ALA A 42 23.81 5.81 -36.77
N ALA A 43 22.75 5.13 -37.20
CA ALA A 43 21.78 4.51 -36.30
C ALA A 43 22.38 3.35 -35.50
N GLN A 44 23.23 2.53 -36.11
CA GLN A 44 23.96 1.45 -35.44
C GLN A 44 24.96 2.00 -34.41
N ASP A 45 25.70 3.05 -34.77
CA ASP A 45 26.66 3.72 -33.90
C ASP A 45 25.95 4.40 -32.71
N ALA A 46 24.73 4.92 -32.91
CA ALA A 46 23.88 5.47 -31.83
C ALA A 46 23.25 4.40 -30.93
N LEU A 47 23.03 3.18 -31.44
CA LEU A 47 22.48 2.07 -30.66
C LEU A 47 23.53 1.38 -29.78
N ALA A 48 24.81 1.44 -30.18
CA ALA A 48 25.93 0.84 -29.46
C ALA A 48 26.04 1.29 -27.97
N PRO A 49 25.97 2.58 -27.61
CA PRO A 49 25.99 3.00 -26.21
C PRO A 49 24.75 2.56 -25.44
N VAL A 50 23.56 2.56 -26.07
CA VAL A 50 22.30 2.11 -25.43
C VAL A 50 22.35 0.62 -25.12
N GLN A 51 22.94 -0.18 -26.01
CA GLN A 51 23.15 -1.60 -25.78
C GLN A 51 24.15 -1.84 -24.64
N ALA A 52 25.23 -1.06 -24.58
CA ALA A 52 26.20 -1.12 -23.49
C ALA A 52 25.57 -0.73 -22.13
N ASP A 53 24.75 0.31 -22.09
CA ASP A 53 24.03 0.74 -20.87
C ASP A 53 23.02 -0.33 -20.42
N LEU A 54 22.33 -0.98 -21.35
CA LEU A 54 21.40 -2.07 -21.05
C LEU A 54 22.11 -3.29 -20.47
N ASP A 55 23.27 -3.63 -21.01
CA ASP A 55 24.06 -4.76 -20.53
C ASP A 55 24.69 -4.47 -19.16
N ALA A 56 25.12 -3.23 -18.92
CA ALA A 56 25.56 -2.76 -17.61
C ALA A 56 24.43 -2.82 -16.57
N ALA A 57 23.23 -2.30 -16.91
CA ALA A 57 22.08 -2.34 -16.02
C ALA A 57 21.62 -3.78 -15.69
N LYS A 58 21.71 -4.69 -16.66
CA LYS A 58 21.45 -6.13 -16.42
C LYS A 58 22.48 -6.75 -15.49
N ALA A 59 23.76 -6.40 -15.64
CA ALA A 59 24.82 -6.88 -14.75
C ALA A 59 24.65 -6.36 -13.32
N GLU A 60 24.26 -5.09 -13.16
CA GLU A 60 23.90 -4.53 -11.85
C GLU A 60 22.69 -5.25 -11.25
N LEU A 61 21.65 -5.51 -12.06
CA LEU A 61 20.46 -6.23 -11.62
C LEU A 61 20.78 -7.67 -11.17
N GLU A 62 21.62 -8.39 -11.91
CA GLU A 62 22.04 -9.73 -11.51
C GLU A 62 22.87 -9.70 -10.23
N THR A 63 23.71 -8.67 -10.05
CA THR A 63 24.49 -8.47 -8.83
C THR A 63 23.57 -8.22 -7.63
N VAL A 64 22.62 -7.29 -7.74
CA VAL A 64 21.63 -7.01 -6.69
C VAL A 64 20.77 -8.24 -6.38
N LYS A 65 20.40 -9.01 -7.41
CA LYS A 65 19.66 -10.26 -7.22
C LYS A 65 20.50 -11.30 -6.48
N ALA A 66 21.77 -11.43 -6.80
CA ALA A 66 22.68 -12.34 -6.10
C ALA A 66 22.91 -11.90 -4.65
N GLU A 67 23.05 -10.60 -4.38
CA GLU A 67 23.15 -10.04 -3.04
C GLU A 67 21.89 -10.29 -2.21
N LEU A 68 20.69 -10.15 -2.82
CA LEU A 68 19.42 -10.45 -2.20
C LEU A 68 19.30 -11.95 -1.85
N GLU A 69 19.66 -12.83 -2.77
CA GLU A 69 19.62 -14.28 -2.53
C GLU A 69 20.67 -14.71 -1.50
N ALA A 70 21.85 -14.09 -1.49
CA ALA A 70 22.86 -14.30 -0.46
C ALA A 70 22.41 -13.79 0.92
N ALA A 71 21.72 -12.65 0.99
CA ALA A 71 21.12 -12.14 2.21
C ALA A 71 20.02 -13.05 2.77
N LYS A 72 19.25 -13.72 1.89
CA LYS A 72 18.28 -14.75 2.29
C LYS A 72 18.93 -16.07 2.73
N ALA A 73 20.08 -16.42 2.15
CA ALA A 73 20.76 -17.70 2.38
C ALA A 73 21.79 -17.66 3.52
N ALA A 74 22.24 -16.47 3.94
CA ALA A 74 23.04 -16.31 5.14
C ALA A 74 22.24 -16.86 6.34
N PRO A 75 22.85 -17.65 7.24
CA PRO A 75 22.17 -18.09 8.46
C PRO A 75 21.95 -16.87 9.33
N ALA A 76 20.78 -16.25 9.18
CA ALA A 76 20.25 -15.35 10.18
C ALA A 76 20.20 -16.14 11.49
N GLU A 77 20.63 -15.55 12.61
CA GLU A 77 19.94 -15.86 13.86
C GLU A 77 18.46 -15.76 13.52
N ALA A 78 17.70 -16.86 13.63
CA ALA A 78 16.32 -16.91 13.17
C ALA A 78 15.63 -15.62 13.66
N PRO A 79 15.29 -14.68 12.76
CA PRO A 79 14.88 -13.36 13.17
C PRO A 79 13.66 -13.52 14.06
N ALA A 80 13.87 -13.29 15.36
CA ALA A 80 12.90 -13.63 16.37
C ALA A 80 11.70 -12.70 16.21
N ASP A 81 10.51 -13.25 16.43
CA ASP A 81 9.33 -12.42 16.56
C ASP A 81 9.60 -11.32 17.60
N LYS A 82 9.22 -10.08 17.30
CA LYS A 82 9.28 -8.97 18.26
C LYS A 82 7.94 -8.79 18.93
N TYR A 83 7.96 -8.55 20.23
CA TYR A 83 6.74 -8.42 21.03
C TYR A 83 6.62 -7.00 21.56
N GLY A 84 5.48 -6.38 21.30
CA GLY A 84 5.18 -5.00 21.67
C GLY A 84 3.89 -4.88 22.48
N LEU A 85 3.90 -4.00 23.48
CA LEU A 85 2.71 -3.61 24.24
C LEU A 85 2.53 -2.10 24.18
N GLY A 86 1.30 -1.67 23.89
CA GLY A 86 0.92 -0.27 23.80
C GLY A 86 -0.37 0.02 24.53
N MET A 87 -0.48 1.21 25.13
CA MET A 87 -1.67 1.63 25.87
C MET A 87 -2.00 3.10 25.63
N VAL A 88 -3.28 3.39 25.45
CA VAL A 88 -3.83 4.74 25.30
C VAL A 88 -5.00 4.90 26.28
N THR A 89 -5.02 6.01 27.00
CA THR A 89 -6.12 6.38 27.88
C THR A 89 -6.77 7.64 27.35
N SER A 90 -8.09 7.63 27.19
CA SER A 90 -8.88 8.71 26.62
C SER A 90 -10.15 8.97 27.44
N ILE A 91 -10.69 10.19 27.36
CA ILE A 91 -12.00 10.49 27.94
C ILE A 91 -13.06 9.94 26.98
N GLY A 92 -13.88 9.00 27.47
CA GLY A 92 -14.95 8.39 26.69
C GLY A 92 -16.20 9.26 26.63
N SER A 93 -16.72 9.67 27.79
CA SER A 93 -17.88 10.58 27.89
C SER A 93 -17.92 11.28 29.23
N VAL A 94 -18.54 12.46 29.26
CA VAL A 94 -18.81 13.23 30.49
C VAL A 94 -20.24 13.73 30.47
N ALA A 95 -20.87 13.77 31.64
CA ALA A 95 -22.19 14.34 31.85
C ALA A 95 -22.24 15.00 33.23
N GLU A 96 -22.74 16.23 33.29
CA GLU A 96 -22.90 16.96 34.54
C GLU A 96 -23.98 16.33 35.42
N ALA A 97 -23.79 16.41 36.74
CA ALA A 97 -24.82 16.05 37.69
C ALA A 97 -25.88 17.14 37.79
N THR A 98 -27.12 16.73 37.96
CA THR A 98 -28.28 17.61 38.20
C THR A 98 -28.99 17.16 39.47
N ALA A 99 -29.97 17.95 39.94
CA ALA A 99 -30.80 17.56 41.08
C ALA A 99 -31.59 16.25 40.85
N GLU A 100 -31.86 15.90 39.58
CA GLU A 100 -32.74 14.79 39.19
C GLU A 100 -31.96 13.61 38.60
N LYS A 101 -30.69 13.81 38.23
CA LYS A 101 -29.87 12.81 37.53
C LYS A 101 -28.41 12.90 37.95
N ALA A 102 -27.83 11.76 38.31
CA ALA A 102 -26.41 11.64 38.56
C ALA A 102 -25.57 12.03 37.33
N GLY A 103 -24.46 12.70 37.58
CA GLY A 103 -23.43 12.95 36.58
C GLY A 103 -22.67 11.66 36.26
N ALA A 104 -21.89 11.70 35.19
CA ALA A 104 -21.05 10.58 34.78
C ALA A 104 -19.72 11.06 34.22
N ALA A 105 -18.67 10.29 34.50
CA ALA A 105 -17.39 10.41 33.83
C ALA A 105 -16.93 9.03 33.41
N GLN A 106 -16.53 8.91 32.15
CA GLN A 106 -16.03 7.67 31.57
C GLN A 106 -14.62 7.88 31.03
N VAL A 107 -13.73 6.97 31.41
CA VAL A 107 -12.38 6.85 30.87
C VAL A 107 -12.28 5.52 30.13
N ASN A 108 -11.71 5.55 28.93
CA ASN A 108 -11.40 4.36 28.17
C ASN A 108 -9.89 4.12 28.25
N THR A 109 -9.49 2.88 28.55
CA THR A 109 -8.10 2.43 28.42
C THR A 109 -8.05 1.37 27.33
N THR A 110 -7.46 1.72 26.21
CA THR A 110 -7.24 0.84 25.06
C THR A 110 -5.83 0.25 25.15
N VAL A 111 -5.74 -1.07 25.13
CA VAL A 111 -4.47 -1.81 25.12
C VAL A 111 -4.28 -2.51 23.77
N CYS A 112 -3.04 -2.60 23.32
CA CYS A 112 -2.63 -3.30 22.11
C CYS A 112 -1.48 -4.26 22.46
N SER A 113 -1.65 -5.54 22.15
CA SER A 113 -0.59 -6.54 22.10
C SER A 113 -0.22 -6.81 20.66
N LEU A 114 1.06 -6.67 20.32
CA LEU A 114 1.57 -6.76 18.96
C LEU A 114 2.68 -7.82 18.89
N VAL A 115 2.63 -8.66 17.88
CA VAL A 115 3.73 -9.53 17.48
C VAL A 115 4.12 -9.18 16.05
N LEU A 116 5.37 -8.80 15.87
CA LEU A 116 5.97 -8.58 14.55
C LEU A 116 6.77 -9.81 14.16
N ASP A 117 6.65 -10.24 12.92
CA ASP A 117 7.56 -11.24 12.38
C ASP A 117 8.94 -10.65 12.10
N ALA A 118 9.82 -11.54 11.65
CA ALA A 118 11.15 -11.25 11.18
C ALA A 118 11.28 -10.09 10.17
N GLU A 119 10.25 -9.91 9.34
CA GLU A 119 10.21 -8.93 8.25
C GLU A 119 9.59 -7.60 8.72
N GLY A 120 9.21 -7.50 10.01
CA GLY A 120 8.53 -6.33 10.56
C GLY A 120 7.06 -6.24 10.16
N LYS A 121 6.46 -7.33 9.67
CA LYS A 121 5.02 -7.42 9.42
C LYS A 121 4.30 -7.89 10.67
N ILE A 122 3.04 -7.50 10.80
CA ILE A 122 2.17 -7.88 11.90
C ILE A 122 1.85 -9.37 11.75
N LYS A 123 2.44 -10.19 12.62
CA LYS A 123 2.13 -11.61 12.74
C LYS A 123 0.83 -11.83 13.50
N SER A 124 0.62 -11.04 14.56
CA SER A 124 -0.64 -10.97 15.26
C SER A 124 -0.77 -9.62 15.98
N VAL A 125 -2.02 -9.20 16.17
CA VAL A 125 -2.34 -8.03 16.97
C VAL A 125 -3.66 -8.26 17.69
N THR A 126 -3.71 -7.90 18.96
CA THR A 126 -4.91 -7.99 19.79
C THR A 126 -5.14 -6.66 20.47
N TRP A 127 -6.35 -6.13 20.35
CA TRP A 127 -6.76 -4.96 21.12
C TRP A 127 -7.84 -5.32 22.12
N ASP A 128 -7.80 -4.64 23.26
CA ASP A 128 -8.87 -4.66 24.25
C ASP A 128 -9.11 -3.25 24.78
N VAL A 129 -10.32 -3.01 25.30
CA VAL A 129 -10.69 -1.73 25.89
C VAL A 129 -11.38 -1.98 27.22
N GLN A 130 -10.87 -1.35 28.27
CA GLN A 130 -11.63 -1.18 29.51
C GLN A 130 -12.34 0.17 29.47
N GLN A 131 -13.67 0.16 29.53
CA GLN A 131 -14.46 1.39 29.65
C GLN A 131 -14.91 1.55 31.10
N SER A 132 -14.15 2.34 31.86
CA SER A 132 -14.44 2.62 33.27
C SER A 132 -15.33 3.85 33.38
N LYS A 133 -16.59 3.63 33.79
CA LYS A 133 -17.57 4.69 34.00
C LYS A 133 -17.87 4.79 35.50
N ILE A 134 -17.79 6.00 36.03
CA ILE A 134 -18.24 6.34 37.38
C ILE A 134 -19.44 7.26 37.30
N GLN A 135 -20.35 7.16 38.27
CA GLN A 135 -21.46 8.08 38.44
C GLN A 135 -21.34 8.83 39.77
N PHE A 136 -21.69 10.10 39.75
CA PHE A 136 -21.57 10.97 40.92
C PHE A 136 -22.79 11.87 41.11
N SER A 137 -23.09 12.23 42.37
CA SER A 137 -24.18 13.14 42.74
C SER A 137 -23.79 14.59 42.47
N ALA A 138 -24.74 15.53 42.63
CA ALA A 138 -24.47 16.98 42.51
C ALA A 138 -23.40 17.47 43.52
N GLU A 139 -23.23 16.77 44.64
CA GLU A 139 -22.19 17.01 45.65
C GLU A 139 -20.86 16.31 45.34
N GLY A 140 -20.74 15.64 44.18
CA GLY A 140 -19.54 14.91 43.76
C GLY A 140 -19.34 13.56 44.45
N LYS A 141 -20.35 13.01 45.11
CA LYS A 141 -20.25 11.70 45.80
C LYS A 141 -20.52 10.55 44.83
N PRO A 142 -19.78 9.42 44.89
CA PRO A 142 -20.09 8.24 44.08
C PRO A 142 -21.52 7.75 44.34
N VAL A 143 -22.27 7.40 43.29
CA VAL A 143 -23.66 6.94 43.38
C VAL A 143 -23.79 5.44 43.13
N ASP A 144 -23.13 4.95 42.08
CA ASP A 144 -23.18 3.56 41.65
C ASP A 144 -21.82 3.20 41.07
N LEU A 145 -21.00 2.52 41.87
CA LEU A 145 -19.67 2.07 41.46
C LEU A 145 -19.77 0.62 40.99
N PRO A 146 -19.24 0.29 39.81
CA PRO A 146 -19.24 -1.09 39.34
C PRO A 146 -18.42 -1.97 40.31
N GLU A 147 -18.95 -3.15 40.65
CA GLU A 147 -18.26 -4.14 41.49
C GLU A 147 -17.02 -4.71 40.77
N GLU A 148 -17.10 -4.87 39.45
CA GLU A 148 -16.02 -5.37 38.60
C GLU A 148 -15.75 -4.43 37.42
N LEU A 149 -14.46 -4.22 37.12
CA LEU A 149 -14.00 -3.42 35.98
C LEU A 149 -13.54 -4.33 34.85
N LEU A 150 -14.50 -5.03 34.23
CA LEU A 150 -14.22 -5.92 33.11
C LEU A 150 -13.92 -5.15 31.82
N THR A 151 -12.96 -5.67 31.06
CA THR A 151 -12.67 -5.22 29.69
C THR A 151 -13.79 -5.64 28.73
N LYS A 152 -13.76 -5.12 27.49
CA LYS A 152 -14.74 -5.52 26.47
C LYS A 152 -14.57 -6.96 26.02
N LEU A 153 -13.34 -7.49 25.96
CA LEU A 153 -13.14 -8.90 25.68
C LEU A 153 -13.65 -9.78 26.82
N GLU A 154 -13.41 -9.41 28.08
CA GLU A 154 -13.93 -10.16 29.24
C GLU A 154 -15.46 -10.16 29.29
N LYS A 155 -16.10 -9.05 28.89
CA LYS A 155 -17.56 -8.98 28.76
C LYS A 155 -18.10 -9.84 27.62
N GLY A 156 -17.36 -10.00 26.52
CA GLY A 156 -17.82 -10.75 25.34
C GLY A 156 -19.21 -10.29 24.87
N GLU A 157 -20.15 -11.21 24.73
CA GLU A 157 -21.54 -10.92 24.35
C GLU A 157 -22.27 -10.02 25.36
N ALA A 158 -21.89 -10.05 26.65
CA ALA A 158 -22.51 -9.22 27.68
C ALA A 158 -22.23 -7.72 27.49
N TYR A 159 -21.26 -7.35 26.65
CA TYR A 159 -21.05 -5.95 26.26
C TYR A 159 -22.26 -5.40 25.47
N GLY A 160 -22.91 -6.25 24.66
CA GLY A 160 -24.21 -5.98 24.04
C GLY A 160 -24.20 -4.97 22.91
N MET A 161 -23.09 -4.80 22.19
CA MET A 161 -22.98 -3.85 21.08
C MET A 161 -23.80 -4.26 19.86
N ALA A 162 -24.07 -5.55 19.65
CA ALA A 162 -24.79 -6.04 18.49
C ALA A 162 -26.15 -5.34 18.32
N LYS A 163 -26.81 -4.96 19.43
CA LYS A 163 -28.09 -4.25 19.43
C LYS A 163 -28.01 -2.81 18.90
N ALA A 164 -26.86 -2.15 19.07
CA ALA A 164 -26.61 -0.77 18.63
C ALA A 164 -25.79 -0.72 17.33
N SER A 165 -25.21 -1.83 16.92
CA SER A 165 -24.39 -1.98 15.73
C SER A 165 -25.26 -2.08 14.48
N GLU A 166 -25.09 -1.16 13.53
CA GLU A 166 -25.83 -1.17 12.26
C GLU A 166 -25.56 -2.44 11.42
N ILE A 167 -24.43 -3.10 11.66
CA ILE A 167 -24.03 -4.34 11.01
C ILE A 167 -24.37 -5.59 11.85
N GLY A 168 -25.05 -5.43 12.98
CA GLY A 168 -25.48 -6.52 13.86
C GLY A 168 -24.36 -7.28 14.59
N LYS A 169 -23.10 -6.83 14.45
CA LYS A 169 -21.92 -7.45 15.08
C LYS A 169 -21.61 -6.88 16.45
N GLU A 170 -21.19 -7.76 17.35
CA GLU A 170 -20.60 -7.40 18.63
C GLU A 170 -19.24 -6.71 18.46
N TRP A 171 -18.82 -6.00 19.51
CA TRP A 171 -17.54 -5.26 19.47
C TRP A 171 -16.34 -6.18 19.23
N PHE A 172 -16.31 -7.35 19.88
CA PHE A 172 -15.19 -8.29 19.75
C PHE A 172 -15.08 -8.87 18.33
N GLU A 173 -16.20 -9.00 17.61
CA GLU A 173 -16.20 -9.44 16.22
C GLU A 173 -15.62 -8.37 15.29
N GLN A 174 -15.93 -7.10 15.55
CA GLN A 174 -15.39 -5.99 14.76
C GLN A 174 -13.89 -5.80 14.98
N ILE A 175 -13.43 -5.83 16.23
CA ILE A 175 -11.99 -5.68 16.51
C ILE A 175 -11.19 -6.88 16.00
N ALA A 176 -11.77 -8.10 16.02
CA ALA A 176 -11.16 -9.27 15.42
C ALA A 176 -11.01 -9.11 13.90
N ALA A 177 -12.04 -8.61 13.21
CA ALA A 177 -11.94 -8.31 11.78
C ALA A 177 -10.88 -7.24 11.47
N PHE A 178 -10.73 -6.24 12.35
CA PHE A 178 -9.67 -5.25 12.20
C PHE A 178 -8.26 -5.84 12.42
N ALA A 179 -8.11 -6.75 13.38
CA ALA A 179 -6.86 -7.49 13.61
C ALA A 179 -6.51 -8.44 12.46
N GLU A 180 -7.50 -9.12 11.89
CA GLU A 180 -7.33 -9.95 10.70
C GLU A 180 -6.87 -9.10 9.52
N TYR A 181 -7.49 -7.94 9.30
CA TYR A 181 -7.05 -6.98 8.29
C TYR A 181 -5.60 -6.53 8.50
N ALA A 182 -5.19 -6.26 9.74
CA ALA A 182 -3.83 -5.82 10.06
C ALA A 182 -2.78 -6.91 9.84
N THR A 183 -3.15 -8.19 9.93
CA THR A 183 -2.22 -9.31 9.83
C THR A 183 -1.56 -9.37 8.44
N GLY A 184 -0.24 -9.58 8.41
CA GLY A 184 0.59 -9.59 7.20
C GLY A 184 0.98 -8.22 6.65
N LYS A 185 0.41 -7.13 7.18
CA LYS A 185 0.77 -5.74 6.86
C LYS A 185 1.86 -5.24 7.79
N THR A 186 2.56 -4.21 7.38
CA THR A 186 3.45 -3.43 8.25
C THR A 186 2.63 -2.52 9.17
N VAL A 187 3.23 -2.11 10.28
CA VAL A 187 2.61 -1.15 11.21
C VAL A 187 2.26 0.15 10.48
N ASP A 188 3.16 0.65 9.64
CA ASP A 188 2.95 1.91 8.90
C ASP A 188 1.77 1.83 7.94
N GLU A 189 1.57 0.70 7.25
CA GLU A 189 0.39 0.50 6.40
C GLU A 189 -0.91 0.58 7.21
N VAL A 190 -0.95 -0.01 8.42
CA VAL A 190 -2.15 0.03 9.27
C VAL A 190 -2.37 1.41 9.90
N LEU A 191 -1.31 2.11 10.29
CA LEU A 191 -1.42 3.46 10.85
C LEU A 191 -1.93 4.51 9.84
N ASN A 192 -1.74 4.27 8.55
CA ASN A 192 -2.09 5.20 7.48
C ASN A 192 -3.34 4.79 6.68
N ILE A 193 -4.18 3.88 7.21
CA ILE A 193 -5.45 3.56 6.56
C ILE A 193 -6.33 4.81 6.44
N PRO A 194 -7.07 4.97 5.34
CA PRO A 194 -8.05 6.04 5.22
C PRO A 194 -9.16 5.86 6.27
N VAL A 195 -9.60 6.98 6.84
CA VAL A 195 -10.68 7.04 7.82
C VAL A 195 -11.62 8.20 7.51
N TYR A 196 -12.85 8.11 7.97
CA TYR A 196 -13.84 9.19 7.87
C TYR A 196 -14.56 9.42 9.19
N GLU A 197 -15.14 10.61 9.34
CA GLU A 197 -16.06 10.94 10.43
C GLU A 197 -17.49 10.56 10.01
N ARG A 198 -18.08 9.59 10.70
CA ARG A 198 -19.48 9.20 10.50
C ARG A 198 -20.43 10.07 11.32
N ASP A 199 -20.06 10.30 12.58
CA ASP A 199 -20.82 11.12 13.54
C ASP A 199 -19.91 11.62 14.67
N ALA A 200 -20.43 12.45 15.57
CA ALA A 200 -19.66 13.09 16.65
C ALA A 200 -18.94 12.10 17.59
N ASN A 201 -19.43 10.86 17.70
CA ASN A 201 -18.85 9.79 18.51
C ASN A 201 -17.96 8.84 17.68
N HIS A 202 -17.98 8.95 16.35
CA HIS A 202 -17.31 8.05 15.41
C HIS A 202 -16.51 8.85 14.38
N LYS A 203 -15.41 9.45 14.85
CA LYS A 203 -14.59 10.40 14.07
C LYS A 203 -13.57 9.75 13.14
N GLN A 204 -13.22 8.49 13.39
CA GLN A 204 -12.18 7.79 12.64
C GLN A 204 -12.65 6.36 12.35
N VAL A 205 -13.76 6.22 11.62
CA VAL A 205 -14.21 4.91 11.12
C VAL A 205 -13.37 4.55 9.89
N PRO A 206 -12.89 3.30 9.73
CA PRO A 206 -12.12 2.91 8.54
C PRO A 206 -12.90 3.14 7.24
N ASP A 207 -12.27 3.82 6.28
CA ASP A 207 -12.77 3.99 4.90
C ASP A 207 -12.06 3.03 3.94
N VAL A 208 -12.08 1.75 4.30
CA VAL A 208 -11.41 0.67 3.56
C VAL A 208 -12.49 -0.33 3.17
N GLU A 209 -12.60 -0.66 1.87
CA GLU A 209 -13.69 -1.49 1.33
C GLU A 209 -13.81 -2.84 2.07
N GLU A 210 -12.68 -3.49 2.37
CA GLU A 210 -12.64 -4.76 3.10
C GLU A 210 -13.19 -4.66 4.54
N LEU A 211 -13.21 -3.46 5.11
CA LEU A 211 -13.64 -3.20 6.49
C LEU A 211 -15.06 -2.66 6.60
N LYS A 212 -15.66 -2.13 5.52
CA LYS A 212 -16.97 -1.44 5.57
C LYS A 212 -18.11 -2.31 6.12
N ALA A 213 -18.10 -3.60 5.82
CA ALA A 213 -19.13 -4.56 6.29
C ALA A 213 -18.77 -5.25 7.62
N SER A 214 -17.62 -4.93 8.22
CA SER A 214 -17.09 -5.65 9.39
C SER A 214 -16.69 -4.74 10.54
N VAL A 215 -16.35 -3.48 10.28
CA VAL A 215 -15.86 -2.52 11.27
C VAL A 215 -16.55 -1.17 11.09
N THR A 216 -17.42 -0.82 12.02
CA THR A 216 -18.15 0.46 12.06
C THR A 216 -17.80 1.31 13.29
N VAL A 217 -16.90 0.82 14.15
CA VAL A 217 -16.37 1.54 15.30
C VAL A 217 -15.24 2.50 14.90
N THR A 218 -15.03 3.54 15.71
CA THR A 218 -13.86 4.41 15.59
C THR A 218 -12.58 3.65 15.92
N VAL A 219 -11.51 3.82 15.12
CA VAL A 219 -10.25 3.09 15.30
C VAL A 219 -9.07 3.92 15.79
N GLY A 220 -9.26 5.23 16.04
CA GLY A 220 -8.18 6.15 16.43
C GLY A 220 -7.32 5.67 17.61
N ASP A 221 -7.94 5.24 18.70
CA ASP A 221 -7.22 4.74 19.88
C ASP A 221 -6.54 3.37 19.63
N TYR A 222 -7.07 2.56 18.71
CA TYR A 222 -6.42 1.29 18.30
C TYR A 222 -5.15 1.57 17.48
N LEU A 223 -5.21 2.51 16.55
CA LEU A 223 -4.03 2.96 15.80
C LEU A 223 -2.98 3.60 16.72
N ALA A 224 -3.40 4.45 17.66
CA ALA A 224 -2.50 5.10 18.60
C ALA A 224 -1.84 4.09 19.57
N SER A 225 -2.59 3.08 20.04
CA SER A 225 -2.04 2.01 20.88
C SER A 225 -1.13 1.06 20.08
N LEU A 226 -1.46 0.77 18.81
CA LEU A 226 -0.61 0.01 17.89
C LEU A 226 0.73 0.70 17.68
N LYS A 227 0.72 2.01 17.43
CA LYS A 227 1.97 2.78 17.29
C LYS A 227 2.86 2.61 18.53
N LYS A 228 2.29 2.78 19.73
CA LYS A 228 3.05 2.60 20.98
C LYS A 228 3.55 1.17 21.15
N ALA A 229 2.75 0.17 20.76
CA ALA A 229 3.16 -1.23 20.82
C ALA A 229 4.36 -1.48 19.90
N ALA A 230 4.34 -0.94 18.68
CA ALA A 230 5.44 -1.02 17.73
C ALA A 230 6.70 -0.30 18.23
N ASP A 231 6.57 0.92 18.78
CA ASP A 231 7.69 1.67 19.36
C ASP A 231 8.35 0.91 20.54
N ASN A 232 7.59 0.08 21.25
CA ASN A 232 8.05 -0.72 22.38
C ASN A 232 8.49 -2.15 22.00
N ALA A 233 8.35 -2.56 20.73
CA ALA A 233 8.58 -3.93 20.31
C ALA A 233 10.07 -4.30 20.39
N LYS A 234 10.37 -5.44 21.04
CA LYS A 234 11.73 -5.96 21.23
C LYS A 234 11.83 -7.43 20.87
#